data_AF-A0A3D2Q3Z6-F1
#
_entry.id   AF-A0A3D2Q3Z6-F1
#
_cell.length_a   1.000
_cell.length_b   1.000
_cell.length_c   1.000
_cell.angle_alpha   90.00
_cell.angle_beta   90.00
_cell.angle_gamma   90.00
#
_symmetry.space_group_name_H-M   'P 1'
#
loop_
_entity.id
_entity.type
_entity.pdbx_description
1 polymer ?
#
loop_
_entity_poly.entity_id
_entity_poly.type
_entity_poly.pdbx_seq_one_letter_code
_entity_poly.pdbx_strand_id
1 'polypeptide(L)'
;LLEIFDSLNQSYFKGELCLPITWFGNPLREAKRKRTLGSFHYRTQLIRIHRLLDHPHFPPYFISYIVYHEMLHSLFPPLKRGARGRRIHHSAFREKEREYQDYMLAKEWEKRHRTFGLHYGRTQ
;
A
#
# COMPACT_ATOMS: atom_id res chain seq x y z
N LEU A 1 5.06 12.61 -0.15
CA LEU A 1 4.29 11.54 0.53
C LEU A 1 3.12 12.09 1.32
N LEU A 2 3.34 13.06 2.23
CA LEU A 2 2.26 13.68 2.99
C LEU A 2 1.16 14.24 2.07
N GLU A 3 1.54 14.98 1.03
CA GLU A 3 0.57 15.51 0.05
C GLU A 3 -0.27 14.42 -0.64
N ILE A 4 0.34 13.27 -0.95
CA ILE A 4 -0.37 12.12 -1.54
C ILE A 4 -1.34 11.55 -0.52
N PHE A 5 -0.89 11.36 0.73
CA PHE A 5 -1.75 10.89 1.81
C PHE A 5 -2.92 11.84 2.07
N ASP A 6 -2.67 13.14 2.18
CA ASP A 6 -3.70 14.14 2.47
C ASP A 6 -4.73 14.24 1.35
N SER A 7 -4.28 14.21 0.10
CA SER A 7 -5.17 14.19 -1.07
C SER A 7 -6.06 12.94 -1.06
N LEU A 8 -5.48 11.76 -0.85
CA LEU A 8 -6.25 10.51 -0.78
C LEU A 8 -7.20 10.49 0.43
N ASN A 9 -6.76 11.00 1.57
CA ASN A 9 -7.55 11.09 2.79
C ASN A 9 -8.80 11.93 2.56
N GLN A 10 -8.65 13.10 1.92
CA GLN A 10 -9.79 13.95 1.56
C GLN A 10 -10.73 13.27 0.56
N SER A 11 -10.20 12.68 -0.51
CA SER A 11 -11.02 12.12 -1.59
C SER A 11 -11.76 10.83 -1.21
N TYR A 12 -11.13 9.94 -0.44
CA TYR A 12 -11.64 8.59 -0.20
C TYR A 12 -12.03 8.32 1.26
N PHE A 13 -11.49 9.09 2.20
CA PHE A 13 -11.67 8.85 3.64
C PHE A 13 -12.26 10.06 4.37
N LYS A 14 -12.80 11.04 3.62
CA LYS A 14 -13.43 12.27 4.16
C LYS A 14 -12.53 13.09 5.08
N GLY A 15 -11.21 12.90 5.02
CA GLY A 15 -10.25 13.54 5.92
C GLY A 15 -10.20 12.94 7.34
N GLU A 16 -10.83 11.80 7.59
CA GLU A 16 -10.95 11.22 8.94
C GLU A 16 -9.70 10.44 9.38
N LEU A 17 -8.81 10.06 8.45
CA LEU A 17 -7.60 9.30 8.79
C LEU A 17 -6.48 10.22 9.29
N CYS A 18 -6.09 10.06 10.56
CA CYS A 18 -4.93 10.71 11.17
C CYS A 18 -3.78 9.70 11.35
N LEU A 19 -3.24 9.18 10.24
CA LEU A 19 -2.20 8.15 10.25
C LEU A 19 -0.83 8.74 9.89
N PRO A 20 0.23 8.54 10.70
CA PRO A 20 1.57 8.92 10.27
C PRO A 20 2.01 8.09 9.05
N ILE A 21 2.67 8.75 8.10
CA ILE A 21 3.26 8.12 6.91
C ILE A 21 4.77 8.43 6.84
N THR A 22 5.59 7.41 6.58
CA THR A 22 7.05 7.59 6.50
C THR A 22 7.70 6.72 5.44
N TRP A 23 8.88 7.14 5.01
CA TRP A 23 9.74 6.37 4.12
C TRP A 23 10.52 5.29 4.90
N PHE A 24 10.74 4.12 4.29
CA PHE A 24 11.64 3.10 4.85
C PHE A 24 12.48 2.40 3.78
N GLY A 25 13.50 1.65 4.22
CA GLY A 25 14.39 0.90 3.35
C GLY A 25 15.56 1.72 2.83
N ASN A 26 16.65 1.04 2.48
CA ASN A 26 17.82 1.65 1.85
C ASN A 26 17.76 1.37 0.33
N PRO A 27 17.78 2.40 -0.54
CA PRO A 27 17.76 2.20 -1.99
C PRO A 27 18.94 1.38 -2.50
N LEU A 28 20.09 1.41 -1.80
CA LEU A 28 21.35 0.79 -2.21
C LEU A 28 21.56 -0.67 -1.77
N ARG A 29 20.66 -1.24 -0.96
CA ARG A 29 20.81 -2.65 -0.53
C ARG A 29 20.37 -3.62 -1.63
N GLU A 30 21.24 -4.60 -1.85
CA GLU A 30 21.16 -5.65 -2.86
C GLU A 30 19.78 -6.31 -2.95
N ALA A 31 19.37 -6.58 -4.19
CA ALA A 31 18.03 -7.01 -4.55
C ALA A 31 17.70 -8.41 -4.01
N LYS A 32 17.13 -8.47 -2.79
CA LYS A 32 16.34 -9.65 -2.42
C LYS A 32 15.20 -9.81 -3.44
N ARG A 33 15.00 -11.04 -3.94
CA ARG A 33 13.96 -11.45 -4.93
C ARG A 33 12.51 -11.02 -4.62
N LYS A 34 12.22 -10.45 -3.44
CA LYS A 34 10.89 -9.97 -3.01
C LYS A 34 11.06 -8.66 -2.24
N ARG A 35 10.48 -7.56 -2.74
CA ARG A 35 10.49 -6.25 -2.06
C ARG A 35 9.09 -5.91 -1.55
N THR A 36 9.01 -5.51 -0.27
CA THR A 36 7.79 -4.93 0.29
C THR A 36 7.77 -3.44 -0.02
N LEU A 37 6.83 -3.01 -0.86
CA LEU A 37 6.72 -1.60 -1.30
C LEU A 37 6.02 -0.71 -0.28
N GLY A 38 5.08 -1.29 0.45
CA GLY A 38 4.30 -0.63 1.48
C GLY A 38 4.00 -1.60 2.62
N SER A 39 3.88 -1.09 3.82
CA SER A 39 3.38 -1.85 4.97
C SER A 39 2.70 -0.94 5.98
N PHE A 40 1.57 -1.40 6.50
CA PHE A 40 0.86 -0.78 7.61
C PHE A 40 1.13 -1.52 8.93
N HIS A 41 1.52 -0.77 9.96
CA HIS A 41 1.69 -1.29 11.33
C HIS A 41 0.44 -1.01 12.16
N TYR A 42 -0.23 -2.07 12.61
CA TYR A 42 -1.51 -1.92 13.30
C TYR A 42 -1.36 -1.31 14.71
N ARG A 43 -0.28 -1.65 15.43
CA ARG A 43 -0.05 -1.18 16.81
C ARG A 43 0.27 0.30 16.89
N THR A 44 1.01 0.81 15.91
CA THR A 44 1.47 2.21 15.87
C THR A 44 0.69 3.05 14.87
N GLN A 45 -0.30 2.46 14.18
CA GLN A 45 -1.08 3.09 13.11
C GLN A 45 -0.20 3.78 12.05
N LEU A 46 0.96 3.18 11.74
CA LEU A 46 2.00 3.80 10.92
C LEU A 46 2.02 3.19 9.51
N ILE A 47 1.86 4.03 8.51
CA ILE A 47 2.07 3.68 7.10
C ILE A 47 3.55 3.85 6.78
N ARG A 48 4.16 2.81 6.22
CA ARG A 48 5.55 2.83 5.76
C ARG A 48 5.58 2.55 4.28
N ILE A 49 6.22 3.44 3.51
CA ILE A 49 6.39 3.32 2.07
C ILE A 49 7.88 3.15 1.76
N HIS A 50 8.24 2.20 0.89
CA HIS A 50 9.64 1.91 0.60
C HIS A 50 10.21 3.01 -0.29
N ARG A 51 11.40 3.53 0.05
CA ARG A 51 12.14 4.56 -0.72
C ARG A 51 12.42 4.22 -2.19
N LEU A 52 12.13 3.00 -2.61
CA LEU A 52 12.29 2.61 -4.01
C LEU A 52 11.25 3.33 -4.87
N LEU A 53 10.07 3.60 -4.31
CA LEU A 53 8.98 4.33 -4.98
C LEU A 53 9.29 5.81 -5.19
N ASP A 54 10.34 6.33 -4.57
CA ASP A 54 10.84 7.69 -4.79
C ASP A 54 11.64 7.80 -6.11
N HIS A 55 11.93 6.66 -6.77
CA HIS A 55 12.64 6.65 -8.04
C HIS A 55 11.71 7.07 -9.20
N PRO A 56 12.16 7.89 -10.16
CA PRO A 56 11.35 8.34 -11.31
C PRO A 56 10.86 7.22 -12.25
N HIS A 57 11.27 5.97 -11.99
CA HIS A 57 10.80 4.80 -12.71
C HIS A 57 9.37 4.42 -12.31
N PHE A 58 8.93 4.83 -11.11
CA PHE A 58 7.59 4.55 -10.61
C PHE A 58 6.65 5.70 -10.98
N PRO A 59 5.58 5.45 -11.74
CA PRO A 59 4.63 6.49 -12.09
C PRO A 59 3.91 7.04 -10.85
N PRO A 60 3.57 8.34 -10.80
CA PRO A 60 2.86 8.94 -9.67
C PRO A 60 1.55 8.22 -9.32
N TYR A 61 0.75 7.80 -10.31
CA TYR A 61 -0.50 7.06 -10.08
C TYR A 61 -0.28 5.75 -9.33
N PHE A 62 0.86 5.08 -9.56
CA PHE A 62 1.19 3.81 -8.91
C PHE A 62 1.64 4.03 -7.47
N ILE A 63 2.41 5.09 -7.21
CA ILE A 63 2.80 5.49 -5.84
C ILE A 63 1.54 5.82 -5.03
N SER A 64 0.64 6.62 -5.59
CA SER A 64 -0.65 6.97 -4.97
C SER A 64 -1.50 5.73 -4.70
N TYR A 65 -1.57 4.78 -5.64
CA TYR A 65 -2.27 3.51 -5.42
C TYR A 65 -1.68 2.71 -4.25
N ILE A 66 -0.35 2.67 -4.09
CA ILE A 66 0.26 1.96 -2.95
C ILE A 66 -0.07 2.65 -1.63
N VAL A 67 0.01 3.97 -1.58
CA VAL A 67 -0.38 4.73 -0.38
C VAL A 67 -1.85 4.45 -0.04
N TYR A 68 -2.74 4.53 -1.03
CA TYR A 68 -4.16 4.20 -0.88
C TYR A 68 -4.36 2.77 -0.35
N HIS A 69 -3.65 1.79 -0.91
CA HIS A 69 -3.70 0.41 -0.45
C HIS A 69 -3.30 0.28 1.02
N GLU A 70 -2.20 0.92 1.45
CA GLU A 70 -1.76 0.90 2.85
C GLU A 70 -2.74 1.63 3.77
N MET A 71 -3.40 2.70 3.30
CA MET A 71 -4.47 3.37 4.04
C MET A 71 -5.69 2.44 4.23
N LEU A 72 -6.06 1.65 3.22
CA LEU A 72 -7.16 0.69 3.36
C LEU A 72 -6.90 -0.37 4.45
N HIS A 73 -5.64 -0.72 4.74
CA HIS A 73 -5.31 -1.64 5.85
C HIS A 73 -5.69 -1.08 7.23
N SER A 74 -5.83 0.24 7.36
CA SER A 74 -6.31 0.85 8.60
C SER A 74 -7.81 0.60 8.82
N LEU A 75 -8.61 0.68 7.75
CA LEU A 75 -10.05 0.42 7.78
C LEU A 75 -10.39 -1.07 7.86
N PHE A 76 -9.57 -1.90 7.21
CA PHE A 76 -9.80 -3.33 7.07
C PHE A 76 -8.68 -4.11 7.74
N PRO A 77 -8.70 -4.25 9.08
CA PRO A 77 -7.77 -5.12 9.77
C PRO A 77 -7.83 -6.54 9.20
N PRO A 78 -6.69 -7.25 9.18
CA PRO A 78 -6.68 -8.66 8.81
C PRO A 78 -7.60 -9.45 9.74
N LEU A 79 -8.67 -10.04 9.18
CA LEU A 79 -9.58 -10.89 9.93
C LEU A 79 -8.82 -12.15 10.37
N LYS A 80 -8.64 -12.31 11.69
CA LYS A 80 -8.14 -13.57 12.29
C LYS A 80 -9.27 -14.60 12.24
N ARG A 81 -9.25 -15.50 11.26
CA ARG A 81 -10.19 -16.64 11.21
C ARG A 81 -9.54 -17.90 11.78
N GLY A 82 -9.50 -18.01 13.12
CA GLY A 82 -9.15 -19.26 13.83
C GLY A 82 -7.99 -20.07 13.21
N ALA A 83 -8.09 -21.40 13.24
CA ALA A 83 -7.03 -22.35 12.88
C ALA A 83 -6.59 -22.37 11.38
N ARG A 84 -7.15 -21.52 10.50
CA ARG A 84 -6.93 -21.61 9.02
C ARG A 84 -6.13 -20.46 8.41
N GLY A 85 -5.44 -19.67 9.23
CA GLY A 85 -4.53 -18.61 8.79
C GLY A 85 -5.18 -17.26 8.54
N ARG A 86 -4.34 -16.21 8.47
CA ARG A 86 -4.76 -14.81 8.27
C ARG A 86 -5.21 -14.60 6.81
N ARG A 87 -6.44 -14.11 6.60
CA ARG A 87 -6.86 -13.57 5.29
C ARG A 87 -6.79 -12.04 5.35
N ILE A 88 -5.75 -11.50 4.74
CA ILE A 88 -5.45 -10.06 4.72
C ILE A 88 -6.37 -9.31 3.72
N HIS A 89 -6.77 -9.95 2.62
CA HIS A 89 -7.65 -9.35 1.60
C HIS A 89 -8.97 -10.12 1.49
N HIS A 90 -9.97 -9.77 2.30
CA HIS A 90 -11.34 -10.26 2.12
C HIS A 90 -12.08 -9.45 1.03
N SER A 91 -13.29 -9.88 0.65
CA SER A 91 -14.06 -9.29 -0.45
C SER A 91 -14.23 -7.78 -0.35
N ALA A 92 -14.58 -7.25 0.83
CA ALA A 92 -14.76 -5.81 1.03
C ALA A 92 -13.49 -4.97 0.81
N PHE A 93 -12.30 -5.48 1.18
CA PHE A 93 -11.04 -4.79 0.90
C PHE A 93 -10.81 -4.67 -0.62
N ARG A 94 -11.02 -5.77 -1.34
CA ARG A 94 -10.86 -5.80 -2.80
C ARG A 94 -11.87 -4.92 -3.53
N GLU A 95 -13.06 -4.75 -2.95
CA GLU A 95 -14.07 -3.86 -3.49
C GLU A 95 -13.62 -2.40 -3.36
N LYS A 96 -13.17 -2.01 -2.18
CA LYS A 96 -12.62 -0.68 -1.93
C LYS A 96 -11.35 -0.39 -2.73
N GLU A 97 -10.50 -1.40 -2.95
CA GLU A 97 -9.36 -1.25 -3.87
C GLU A 97 -9.79 -0.88 -5.29
N ARG A 98 -10.89 -1.47 -5.79
CA ARG A 98 -11.41 -1.21 -7.14
C ARG A 98 -12.04 0.16 -7.29
N GLU A 99 -12.39 0.83 -6.19
CA GLU A 99 -12.91 2.21 -6.21
C GLU A 99 -11.82 3.25 -6.49
N TYR A 100 -10.54 2.88 -6.42
CA TYR A 100 -9.45 3.79 -6.77
C TYR A 100 -9.48 4.14 -8.26
N GLN A 101 -9.38 5.44 -8.56
CA GLN A 101 -9.56 5.98 -9.91
C GLN A 101 -8.65 5.31 -10.95
N ASP A 102 -7.37 5.09 -10.60
CA ASP A 102 -6.37 4.49 -11.50
C ASP A 102 -6.11 3.02 -11.18
N TYR A 103 -7.07 2.32 -10.57
CA TYR A 103 -6.89 0.93 -10.13
C TYR A 103 -6.40 0.05 -11.29
N MET A 104 -7.06 0.13 -12.45
CA MET A 104 -6.71 -0.67 -13.62
C MET A 104 -5.30 -0.37 -14.13
N LEU A 105 -4.92 0.91 -14.21
CA LEU A 105 -3.58 1.34 -14.63
C LEU A 105 -2.51 0.83 -13.66
N ALA A 106 -2.76 0.93 -12.36
CA ALA A 106 -1.83 0.44 -11.34
C ALA A 106 -1.66 -1.08 -11.39
N LYS A 107 -2.76 -1.84 -11.55
CA LYS A 107 -2.71 -3.31 -11.71
C LYS A 107 -2.02 -3.74 -12.99
N GLU A 108 -2.21 -3.01 -14.08
CA GLU A 108 -1.52 -3.29 -15.33
C GLU A 108 -0.03 -2.99 -15.24
N TRP A 109 0.35 -1.87 -14.63
CA TRP A 109 1.74 -1.53 -14.36
C TRP A 109 2.40 -2.60 -13.50
N GLU A 110 1.75 -3.04 -12.42
CA GLU A 110 2.22 -4.13 -11.57
C GLU A 110 2.43 -5.43 -12.37
N LYS A 111 1.46 -5.81 -13.22
CA LYS A 111 1.55 -7.02 -14.04
C LYS A 111 2.74 -6.97 -15.00
N ARG A 112 2.97 -5.82 -15.64
CA ARG A 112 4.11 -5.59 -16.55
C ARG A 112 5.46 -5.59 -15.82
N HIS A 113 5.48 -5.17 -14.55
CA HIS A 113 6.69 -5.03 -13.74
C HIS A 113 6.83 -6.07 -12.62
N ARG A 114 6.18 -7.25 -12.78
CA ARG A 114 6.27 -8.40 -11.85
C ARG A 114 7.70 -8.82 -11.53
N THR A 115 8.66 -8.46 -12.37
CA THR A 115 10.11 -8.67 -12.22
C THR A 115 10.68 -8.14 -10.90
N PHE A 116 10.07 -7.12 -10.29
CA PHE A 116 10.54 -6.58 -8.99
C PHE A 116 10.10 -7.41 -7.77
N GLY A 117 9.35 -8.51 -7.96
CA GLY A 117 8.87 -9.35 -6.85
C GLY A 117 8.02 -8.56 -5.85
N LEU A 118 7.21 -7.65 -6.37
CA LEU A 118 6.46 -6.66 -5.60
C LEU A 118 5.43 -7.36 -4.71
N HIS A 119 5.49 -7.05 -3.42
CA HIS A 119 4.41 -7.32 -2.49
C HIS A 119 4.10 -6.02 -1.77
N TYR A 120 2.83 -5.67 -1.67
CA TYR A 120 2.32 -4.58 -0.84
C TYR A 120 1.15 -5.13 -0.02
N GLY A 121 0.85 -4.49 1.12
CA GLY A 121 -0.19 -4.97 2.03
C GLY A 121 0.23 -6.04 3.03
N ARG A 122 1.47 -6.01 3.52
CA ARG A 122 1.80 -6.75 4.75
C ARG A 122 1.35 -5.93 5.96
N THR A 123 0.35 -6.43 6.67
CA THR A 123 0.05 -5.97 8.03
C THR A 123 1.01 -6.64 9.01
N GLN A 124 1.80 -5.85 9.75
CA GLN A 124 2.66 -6.34 10.84
C GLN A 124 2.01 -6.15 12.21
#